data_AF-A0A1G7ZUT1-F1
#
_entry.id   AF-A0A1G7ZUT1-F1
#
_cell.length_a   1.000
_cell.length_b   1.000
_cell.length_c   1.000
_cell.angle_alpha   90.00
_cell.angle_beta   90.00
_cell.angle_gamma   90.00
#
_symmetry.space_group_name_H-M   'P 1'
#
loop_
_entity.id
_entity.type
_entity.pdbx_description
1 polymer ?
#
loop_
_entity_poly.entity_id
_entity_poly.type
_entity_poly.pdbx_seq_one_letter_code
_entity_poly.pdbx_strand_id
1 'polypeptide(L)'
;MKYLKQIISLVFLAVVSTMEAQIVVEAGNAESLLEAIDKANKQNIDSTASRLFVFIPNGVYDLGDRTLTQIWGHNIALVGESMEGVIIKNAPAVENEGISKTATLLNRGWNTYLQDLTLQNALDYYRCGPAGRAVCWQDKGNYTIFKRVRMLSYQDTYYSHSEECSHYMEDSEIHGTVDFICGAGDVYFNRCLIVTEKRNEDGTGKNVIAAPRTSTTKWGYVFDHCTVRNDVSLFGFARGWHTHPRCAWLNTTLETPGKLIPTRFEPQGIRSVDNEFFEYHTMDAEGNVITPSSNVVKFVVNDDCRYIETVFSEKEAAKYTVKNVFPKWRPDKKTRHLEKQIARIKKQYLKTAL
;
A
#
# COMPACT_ATOMS: atom_id res chain seq x y z
N MET A 1 8.73 -22.05 -71.12
CA MET A 1 10.05 -22.02 -70.43
C MET A 1 10.38 -20.55 -70.18
N LYS A 2 10.57 -20.01 -68.98
CA LYS A 2 10.94 -20.53 -67.65
C LYS A 2 10.67 -19.37 -66.63
N TYR A 3 10.05 -19.70 -65.49
CA TYR A 3 10.12 -19.06 -64.14
C TYR A 3 9.98 -17.52 -64.01
N LEU A 4 8.87 -16.98 -63.49
CA LEU A 4 8.48 -16.89 -62.07
C LEU A 4 9.59 -16.34 -61.14
N LYS A 5 9.45 -15.09 -60.71
CA LYS A 5 9.82 -14.63 -59.35
C LYS A 5 8.92 -13.46 -58.94
N GLN A 6 7.96 -13.78 -58.06
CA GLN A 6 7.22 -12.84 -57.24
C GLN A 6 8.18 -11.92 -56.47
N ILE A 7 8.00 -10.61 -56.59
CA ILE A 7 8.47 -9.66 -55.59
C ILE A 7 7.24 -9.34 -54.73
N ILE A 8 7.03 -10.16 -53.70
CA ILE A 8 6.19 -9.79 -52.57
C ILE A 8 6.99 -8.72 -51.83
N SER A 9 6.58 -7.46 -51.98
CA SER A 9 7.09 -6.37 -51.16
C SER A 9 6.47 -6.51 -49.76
N LEU A 10 7.08 -7.35 -48.94
CA LEU A 10 6.76 -7.49 -47.53
C LEU A 10 7.43 -6.33 -46.79
N VAL A 11 6.81 -5.13 -46.85
CA VAL A 11 7.17 -4.06 -45.92
C VAL A 11 6.57 -4.44 -44.57
N PHE A 12 7.28 -5.29 -43.82
CA PHE A 12 7.14 -5.33 -42.37
C PHE A 12 7.66 -3.98 -41.87
N LEU A 13 6.76 -2.99 -41.77
CA LEU A 13 6.97 -1.87 -40.88
C LEU A 13 6.88 -2.47 -39.47
N ALA A 14 7.99 -3.02 -38.99
CA ALA A 14 8.17 -3.27 -37.58
C ALA A 14 8.21 -1.89 -36.92
N VAL A 15 7.05 -1.40 -36.51
CA VAL A 15 6.99 -0.43 -35.42
C VAL A 15 7.40 -1.21 -34.18
N VAL A 16 8.70 -1.48 -34.05
CA VAL A 16 9.30 -1.65 -32.74
C VAL A 16 9.27 -0.25 -32.15
N SER A 17 8.10 0.12 -31.60
CA SER A 17 8.09 1.09 -30.51
C SER A 17 8.98 0.46 -29.44
N THR A 18 10.23 0.89 -29.40
CA THR A 18 11.16 0.60 -28.31
C THR A 18 10.53 1.22 -27.07
N MET A 19 9.73 0.43 -26.36
CA MET A 19 9.20 0.80 -25.05
C MET A 19 10.35 0.70 -24.05
N GLU A 20 11.10 1.79 -23.94
CA GLU A 20 12.13 1.97 -22.92
C GLU A 20 11.52 2.67 -21.70
N ALA A 21 12.16 2.55 -20.53
CA ALA A 21 11.87 3.50 -19.46
C ALA A 21 12.13 4.91 -19.99
N GLN A 22 11.17 5.83 -19.82
CA GLN A 22 11.37 7.20 -20.30
C GLN A 22 12.37 7.98 -19.44
N ILE A 23 12.54 7.56 -18.18
CA ILE A 23 13.53 8.11 -17.25
C ILE A 23 14.19 6.94 -16.51
N VAL A 24 15.51 6.92 -16.45
CA VAL A 24 16.30 5.94 -15.69
C VAL A 24 17.08 6.69 -14.63
N VAL A 25 16.97 6.25 -13.38
CA VAL A 25 17.70 6.80 -12.24
C VAL A 25 19.11 6.21 -12.19
N GLU A 26 20.11 6.99 -11.79
CA GLU A 26 21.43 6.46 -11.46
C GLU A 26 21.38 5.57 -10.20
N ALA A 27 21.96 4.38 -10.26
CA ALA A 27 21.87 3.39 -9.19
C ALA A 27 22.39 3.95 -7.84
N GLY A 28 21.56 3.89 -6.79
CA GLY A 28 21.92 4.36 -5.45
C GLY A 28 22.13 5.88 -5.30
N ASN A 29 21.81 6.68 -6.32
CA ASN A 29 21.96 8.13 -6.26
C ASN A 29 20.62 8.80 -5.92
N ALA A 30 20.50 9.31 -4.69
CA ALA A 30 19.31 10.00 -4.20
C ALA A 30 18.98 11.29 -4.98
N GLU A 31 19.99 12.06 -5.39
CA GLU A 31 19.77 13.30 -6.16
C GLU A 31 19.21 12.96 -7.55
N SER A 32 19.76 11.95 -8.23
CA SER A 32 19.23 11.46 -9.50
C SER A 32 17.77 11.00 -9.38
N LEU A 33 17.39 10.37 -8.26
CA LEU A 33 16.00 9.99 -8.00
C LEU A 33 15.10 11.23 -7.87
N LEU A 34 15.54 12.25 -7.13
CA LEU A 34 14.80 13.50 -6.95
C LEU A 34 14.62 14.24 -8.29
N GLU A 35 15.67 14.35 -9.08
CA GLU A 35 15.64 14.92 -10.43
C GLU A 35 14.69 14.15 -11.36
N ALA A 36 14.72 12.81 -11.29
CA ALA A 36 13.83 11.96 -12.07
C ALA A 36 12.34 12.16 -11.70
N ILE A 37 12.04 12.27 -10.40
CA ILE A 37 10.68 12.56 -9.91
C ILE A 37 10.23 13.95 -10.36
N ASP A 38 11.08 14.98 -10.24
CA ASP A 38 10.77 16.34 -10.68
C ASP A 38 10.52 16.41 -12.20
N LYS A 39 11.38 15.76 -12.99
CA LYS A 39 11.19 15.64 -14.45
C LYS A 39 9.90 14.92 -14.79
N ALA A 40 9.60 13.80 -14.10
CA ALA A 40 8.38 13.04 -14.32
C ALA A 40 7.14 13.88 -14.02
N ASN A 41 7.14 14.60 -12.90
CA ASN A 41 6.06 15.50 -12.52
C ASN A 41 5.78 16.55 -13.61
N LYS A 42 6.82 17.21 -14.12
CA LYS A 42 6.70 18.24 -15.17
C LYS A 42 6.22 17.68 -16.50
N GLN A 43 6.69 16.50 -16.88
CA GLN A 43 6.29 15.86 -18.15
C GLN A 43 4.85 15.36 -18.12
N ASN A 44 4.37 14.92 -16.96
CA ASN A 44 3.07 14.29 -16.79
C ASN A 44 2.08 15.17 -16.01
N ILE A 45 2.08 16.47 -16.26
CA ILE A 45 1.12 17.41 -15.66
C ILE A 45 -0.32 17.21 -16.16
N ASP A 46 -0.49 16.72 -17.39
CA ASP A 46 -1.81 16.41 -17.95
C ASP A 46 -2.25 15.01 -17.51
N SER A 47 -3.42 14.93 -16.87
CA SER A 47 -4.03 13.67 -16.42
C SER A 47 -4.37 12.68 -17.55
N THR A 48 -4.39 13.14 -18.80
CA THR A 48 -4.62 12.32 -20.00
C THR A 48 -3.31 11.85 -20.65
N ALA A 49 -2.15 12.34 -20.19
CA ALA A 49 -0.85 11.93 -20.70
C ALA A 49 -0.66 10.42 -20.57
N SER A 50 0.03 9.85 -21.56
CA SER A 50 0.43 8.44 -21.51
C SER A 50 1.29 8.18 -20.28
N ARG A 51 1.28 6.92 -19.82
CA ARG A 51 2.04 6.52 -18.65
C ARG A 51 3.53 6.75 -18.84
N LEU A 52 4.14 7.43 -17.88
CA LEU A 52 5.57 7.68 -17.82
C LEU A 52 6.21 6.73 -16.81
N PHE A 53 7.15 5.93 -17.26
CA PHE A 53 7.92 4.98 -16.46
C PHE A 53 9.25 5.60 -16.05
N VAL A 54 9.43 5.71 -14.73
CA VAL A 54 10.71 5.99 -14.08
C VAL A 54 11.26 4.66 -13.58
N PHE A 55 12.35 4.20 -14.18
CA PHE A 55 13.02 2.98 -13.78
C PHE A 55 14.11 3.27 -12.74
N ILE A 56 14.11 2.50 -11.65
CA ILE A 56 14.97 2.68 -10.49
C ILE A 56 15.81 1.42 -10.32
N PRO A 57 17.11 1.42 -10.71
CA PRO A 57 17.99 0.27 -10.50
C PRO A 57 18.17 -0.07 -9.03
N ASN A 58 18.65 -1.29 -8.73
CA ASN A 58 18.98 -1.67 -7.37
C ASN A 58 19.98 -0.68 -6.74
N GLY A 59 19.73 -0.29 -5.49
CA GLY A 59 20.50 0.69 -4.75
C GLY A 59 19.72 1.24 -3.55
N VAL A 60 20.46 1.88 -2.63
CA VAL A 60 19.87 2.63 -1.51
C VAL A 60 19.86 4.10 -1.87
N TYR A 61 18.67 4.70 -1.88
CA TYR A 61 18.39 6.08 -2.19
C TYR A 61 18.05 6.82 -0.89
N ASP A 62 19.08 7.30 -0.20
CA ASP A 62 18.95 7.97 1.10
C ASP A 62 18.64 9.46 0.91
N LEU A 63 17.41 9.85 1.25
CA LEU A 63 16.92 11.22 1.18
C LEU A 63 17.32 12.05 2.42
N GLY A 64 18.05 11.47 3.38
CA GLY A 64 18.43 12.14 4.62
C GLY A 64 17.19 12.50 5.46
N ASP A 65 17.15 13.74 5.97
CA ASP A 65 16.02 14.27 6.75
C ASP A 65 14.85 14.75 5.88
N ARG A 66 14.98 14.72 4.55
CA ARG A 66 13.96 15.19 3.61
C ARG A 66 12.67 14.40 3.79
N THR A 67 11.57 15.12 3.89
CA THR A 67 10.22 14.56 3.93
C THR A 67 9.35 15.19 2.84
N LEU A 68 8.19 14.58 2.61
CA LEU A 68 7.15 15.06 1.68
C LEU A 68 7.68 15.25 0.25
N THR A 69 8.60 14.41 -0.21
CA THR A 69 9.07 14.41 -1.60
C THR A 69 7.86 14.18 -2.52
N GLN A 70 7.53 15.19 -3.33
CA GLN A 70 6.23 15.24 -3.99
C GLN A 70 6.19 14.53 -5.34
N ILE A 71 5.16 13.73 -5.54
CA ILE A 71 4.74 13.19 -6.83
C ILE A 71 3.39 13.83 -7.16
N TRP A 72 3.40 14.89 -7.95
CA TRP A 72 2.20 15.66 -8.30
C TRP A 72 1.75 15.47 -9.76
N GLY A 73 2.61 14.94 -10.63
CA GLY A 73 2.19 14.55 -11.99
C GLY A 73 1.33 13.28 -11.98
N HIS A 74 0.58 13.08 -13.07
CA HIS A 74 -0.39 11.99 -13.23
C HIS A 74 0.15 10.85 -14.09
N ASN A 75 -0.40 9.64 -13.97
CA ASN A 75 0.02 8.45 -14.73
C ASN A 75 1.53 8.14 -14.62
N ILE A 76 2.21 8.55 -13.55
CA ILE A 76 3.62 8.24 -13.30
C ILE A 76 3.73 6.83 -12.71
N ALA A 77 4.67 6.04 -13.21
CA ALA A 77 5.03 4.73 -12.69
C ALA A 77 6.47 4.72 -12.18
N LEU A 78 6.67 4.55 -10.88
CA LEU A 78 7.97 4.26 -10.28
C LEU A 78 8.18 2.75 -10.26
N VAL A 79 9.18 2.26 -10.97
CA VAL A 79 9.42 0.83 -11.17
C VAL A 79 10.84 0.51 -10.76
N GLY A 80 10.99 -0.17 -9.63
CA GLY A 80 12.29 -0.65 -9.19
C GLY A 80 12.72 -1.91 -9.93
N GLU A 81 14.03 -2.16 -9.95
CA GLU A 81 14.61 -3.40 -10.46
C GLU A 81 14.16 -4.61 -9.63
N SER A 82 14.11 -4.48 -8.31
CA SER A 82 13.59 -5.49 -7.39
C SER A 82 13.08 -4.87 -6.08
N MET A 83 12.10 -5.52 -5.44
CA MET A 83 11.56 -5.06 -4.15
C MET A 83 12.64 -5.04 -3.06
N GLU A 84 13.53 -6.03 -3.06
CA GLU A 84 14.61 -6.18 -2.08
C GLU A 84 15.79 -5.23 -2.34
N GLY A 85 16.11 -4.98 -3.61
CA GLY A 85 17.33 -4.23 -3.98
C GLY A 85 17.12 -2.73 -4.13
N VAL A 86 15.90 -2.24 -4.32
CA VAL A 86 15.60 -0.80 -4.40
C VAL A 86 15.05 -0.32 -3.06
N ILE A 87 15.81 0.50 -2.34
CA ILE A 87 15.40 1.04 -1.03
C ILE A 87 15.41 2.56 -1.10
N ILE A 88 14.23 3.18 -1.08
CA ILE A 88 14.08 4.64 -0.97
C ILE A 88 13.79 4.95 0.49
N LYS A 89 14.71 5.69 1.15
CA LYS A 89 14.63 5.93 2.59
C LYS A 89 14.74 7.40 2.96
N ASN A 90 14.10 7.79 4.06
CA ASN A 90 14.42 9.01 4.79
C ASN A 90 14.54 8.71 6.30
N ALA A 91 15.15 9.61 7.05
CA ALA A 91 15.32 9.54 8.50
C ALA A 91 15.06 10.93 9.10
N PRO A 92 13.80 11.37 9.17
CA PRO A 92 13.47 12.68 9.73
C PRO A 92 13.80 12.73 11.23
N ALA A 93 14.23 13.91 11.69
CA ALA A 93 14.54 14.14 13.09
C ALA A 93 13.32 13.91 14.01
N VAL A 94 13.57 13.47 15.24
CA VAL A 94 12.53 13.08 16.23
C VAL A 94 11.56 14.23 16.50
N GLU A 95 12.05 15.47 16.55
CA GLU A 95 11.25 16.69 16.74
C GLU A 95 10.27 16.98 15.58
N ASN A 96 10.51 16.39 14.41
CA ASN A 96 9.68 16.53 13.22
C ASN A 96 8.64 15.41 13.08
N GLU A 97 8.51 14.55 14.09
CA GLU A 97 7.47 13.53 14.18
C GLU A 97 6.07 14.11 13.86
N GLY A 98 5.29 13.36 13.08
CA GLY A 98 3.94 13.76 12.72
C GLY A 98 3.46 13.19 11.40
N ILE A 99 2.22 12.69 11.39
CA ILE A 99 1.54 12.08 10.25
C ILE A 99 1.53 12.95 8.97
N SER A 100 1.49 14.27 9.11
CA SER A 100 1.48 15.21 7.98
C SER A 100 2.86 15.79 7.66
N LYS A 101 3.91 15.31 8.32
CA LYS A 101 5.28 15.87 8.23
C LYS A 101 6.30 14.85 7.76
N THR A 102 6.17 13.58 8.14
CA THR A 102 7.29 12.63 8.05
C THR A 102 7.34 11.82 6.77
N ALA A 103 6.30 11.87 5.92
CA ALA A 103 6.18 11.01 4.74
C ALA A 103 7.46 10.98 3.90
N THR A 104 8.00 9.79 3.58
CA THR A 104 9.12 9.67 2.63
C THR A 104 8.72 10.24 1.28
N LEU A 105 7.55 9.80 0.78
CA LEU A 105 6.95 10.28 -0.47
C LEU A 105 5.51 10.77 -0.22
N LEU A 106 5.15 11.87 -0.88
CA LEU A 106 3.81 12.46 -0.89
C LEU A 106 3.24 12.43 -2.30
N ASN A 107 2.22 11.61 -2.54
CA ASN A 107 1.51 11.60 -3.81
C ASN A 107 0.34 12.57 -3.81
N ARG A 108 0.22 13.35 -4.88
CA ARG A 108 -0.92 14.20 -5.24
C ARG A 108 -1.43 13.87 -6.65
N GLY A 109 -0.67 13.08 -7.40
CA GLY A 109 -0.99 12.65 -8.75
C GLY A 109 -2.12 11.62 -8.79
N TRP A 110 -2.73 11.49 -9.97
CA TRP A 110 -3.75 10.48 -10.24
C TRP A 110 -3.13 9.34 -11.03
N ASN A 111 -3.62 8.11 -10.85
CA ASN A 111 -3.12 6.92 -11.54
C ASN A 111 -1.62 6.64 -11.33
N THR A 112 -1.07 7.08 -10.20
CA THR A 112 0.31 6.76 -9.78
C THR A 112 0.47 5.24 -9.61
N TYR A 113 1.63 4.71 -9.95
CA TYR A 113 1.92 3.27 -9.90
C TYR A 113 3.29 3.01 -9.32
N LEU A 114 3.38 2.08 -8.39
CA LEU A 114 4.63 1.66 -7.79
C LEU A 114 4.77 0.16 -7.93
N GLN A 115 5.93 -0.29 -8.37
CA GLN A 115 6.23 -1.71 -8.43
C GLN A 115 7.69 -2.02 -8.12
N ASP A 116 7.90 -3.13 -7.40
CA ASP A 116 9.22 -3.72 -7.14
C ASP A 116 10.19 -2.77 -6.44
N LEU A 117 9.79 -2.17 -5.31
CA LEU A 117 10.65 -1.29 -4.50
C LEU A 117 10.29 -1.33 -3.01
N THR A 118 11.22 -0.89 -2.17
CA THR A 118 11.02 -0.66 -0.74
C THR A 118 10.99 0.85 -0.44
N LEU A 119 10.01 1.28 0.35
CA LEU A 119 9.98 2.59 1.01
C LEU A 119 10.28 2.40 2.50
N GLN A 120 11.20 3.19 3.04
CA GLN A 120 11.57 3.13 4.45
C GLN A 120 11.56 4.50 5.10
N ASN A 121 10.84 4.62 6.22
CA ASN A 121 10.97 5.77 7.11
C ASN A 121 11.73 5.32 8.37
N ALA A 122 12.96 5.80 8.49
CA ALA A 122 13.91 5.46 9.55
C ALA A 122 13.94 6.51 10.68
N LEU A 123 12.82 7.20 10.91
CA LEU A 123 12.64 8.00 12.13
C LEU A 123 12.89 7.13 13.37
N ASP A 124 13.63 7.69 14.33
CA ASP A 124 14.05 7.00 15.56
C ASP A 124 12.86 6.84 16.53
N TYR A 125 12.02 5.85 16.22
CA TYR A 125 10.70 5.63 16.81
C TYR A 125 10.72 5.54 18.34
N TYR A 126 11.67 4.81 18.91
CA TYR A 126 11.74 4.59 20.35
C TYR A 126 12.15 5.84 21.14
N ARG A 127 12.69 6.87 20.47
CA ARG A 127 13.00 8.17 21.08
C ARG A 127 11.89 9.20 20.96
N CYS A 128 10.83 8.95 20.18
CA CYS A 128 9.70 9.86 20.02
C CYS A 128 8.72 9.86 21.22
N GLY A 129 8.91 8.97 22.19
CA GLY A 129 8.05 8.87 23.38
C GLY A 129 6.73 8.14 23.08
N PRO A 130 5.55 8.69 23.45
CA PRO A 130 4.29 7.94 23.37
C PRO A 130 3.74 7.75 21.95
N ALA A 131 4.23 8.54 20.99
CA ALA A 131 3.89 8.47 19.56
C ALA A 131 5.18 8.36 18.72
N GLY A 132 5.08 7.96 17.47
CA GLY A 132 6.23 7.86 16.56
C GLY A 132 5.80 7.75 15.10
N ARG A 133 4.97 8.71 14.65
CA ARG A 133 4.34 8.76 13.33
C ARG A 133 5.38 9.00 12.26
N ALA A 134 5.72 7.94 11.55
CA ALA A 134 6.79 7.85 10.58
C ALA A 134 6.21 7.33 9.26
N VAL A 135 5.68 8.22 8.45
CA VAL A 135 4.93 7.82 7.25
C VAL A 135 5.91 7.43 6.14
N CYS A 136 5.72 6.29 5.47
CA CYS A 136 6.44 5.97 4.23
C CYS A 136 5.77 6.65 3.04
N TRP A 137 4.45 6.49 2.94
CA TRP A 137 3.65 6.98 1.83
C TRP A 137 2.42 7.73 2.33
N GLN A 138 2.35 9.02 2.00
CA GLN A 138 1.13 9.80 2.15
C GLN A 138 0.46 9.97 0.78
N ASP A 139 -0.77 9.50 0.66
CA ASP A 139 -1.52 9.56 -0.59
C ASP A 139 -2.65 10.57 -0.54
N LYS A 140 -2.49 11.68 -1.27
CA LYS A 140 -3.55 12.66 -1.57
C LYS A 140 -4.10 12.50 -2.99
N GLY A 141 -3.58 11.55 -3.75
CA GLY A 141 -4.00 11.26 -5.10
C GLY A 141 -5.27 10.40 -5.17
N ASN A 142 -5.48 9.83 -6.34
CA ASN A 142 -6.53 8.84 -6.57
C ASN A 142 -6.06 7.80 -7.60
N TYR A 143 -6.59 6.59 -7.53
CA TYR A 143 -6.25 5.47 -8.40
C TYR A 143 -4.79 5.03 -8.32
N THR A 144 -4.16 5.18 -7.15
CA THR A 144 -2.81 4.69 -6.87
C THR A 144 -2.79 3.17 -6.78
N ILE A 145 -1.78 2.56 -7.40
CA ILE A 145 -1.55 1.12 -7.34
C ILE A 145 -0.14 0.82 -6.82
N PHE A 146 -0.04 -0.13 -5.89
CA PHE A 146 1.21 -0.70 -5.42
C PHE A 146 1.24 -2.19 -5.76
N LYS A 147 2.36 -2.67 -6.33
CA LYS A 147 2.56 -4.09 -6.61
C LYS A 147 3.95 -4.54 -6.21
N ARG A 148 4.09 -5.47 -5.26
CA ARG A 148 5.40 -5.83 -4.70
C ARG A 148 6.15 -4.59 -4.22
N VAL A 149 5.47 -3.83 -3.36
CA VAL A 149 6.05 -2.69 -2.66
C VAL A 149 6.15 -3.06 -1.19
N ARG A 150 7.32 -2.86 -0.60
CA ARG A 150 7.54 -3.04 0.84
C ARG A 150 7.58 -1.68 1.52
N MET A 151 6.78 -1.46 2.55
CA MET A 151 6.80 -0.24 3.36
C MET A 151 7.29 -0.58 4.77
N LEU A 152 8.46 -0.04 5.14
CA LEU A 152 9.14 -0.28 6.41
C LEU A 152 9.08 0.97 7.28
N SER A 153 8.28 0.91 8.35
CA SER A 153 8.23 1.97 9.36
C SER A 153 7.59 1.46 10.65
N TYR A 154 7.10 2.37 11.48
CA TYR A 154 6.47 2.12 12.77
C TYR A 154 5.02 2.61 12.77
N GLN A 155 4.72 3.74 13.39
CA GLN A 155 3.35 4.25 13.47
C GLN A 155 3.00 5.05 12.19
N ASP A 156 1.77 4.88 11.70
CA ASP A 156 1.22 5.57 10.51
C ASP A 156 1.96 5.29 9.17
N THR A 157 2.59 4.12 8.99
CA THR A 157 3.39 3.75 7.79
C THR A 157 2.76 4.12 6.45
N TYR A 158 1.48 3.78 6.24
CA TYR A 158 0.70 4.14 5.06
C TYR A 158 -0.45 5.07 5.46
N TYR A 159 -0.53 6.23 4.81
CA TYR A 159 -1.56 7.21 5.06
C TYR A 159 -2.34 7.57 3.78
N SER A 160 -3.55 7.01 3.61
CA SER A 160 -4.48 7.44 2.56
C SER A 160 -5.26 8.68 3.03
N HIS A 161 -4.89 9.86 2.56
CA HIS A 161 -5.39 11.12 3.13
C HIS A 161 -6.71 11.61 2.51
N SER A 162 -6.94 11.35 1.23
CA SER A 162 -8.09 11.89 0.50
C SER A 162 -9.39 11.11 0.82
N GLU A 163 -10.47 11.83 1.17
CA GLU A 163 -11.74 11.23 1.66
C GLU A 163 -12.36 10.20 0.70
N GLU A 164 -12.31 10.47 -0.60
CA GLU A 164 -12.95 9.64 -1.65
C GLU A 164 -11.92 9.07 -2.63
N CYS A 165 -10.75 8.69 -2.11
CA CYS A 165 -9.74 8.01 -2.94
C CYS A 165 -10.05 6.52 -3.10
N SER A 166 -9.55 5.95 -4.19
CA SER A 166 -9.56 4.52 -4.50
C SER A 166 -8.12 4.06 -4.70
N HIS A 167 -7.62 3.17 -3.84
CA HIS A 167 -6.26 2.65 -3.92
C HIS A 167 -6.24 1.11 -3.93
N TYR A 168 -5.22 0.54 -4.56
CA TYR A 168 -5.08 -0.91 -4.69
C TYR A 168 -3.64 -1.34 -4.41
N MET A 169 -3.47 -2.32 -3.55
CA MET A 169 -2.17 -2.88 -3.21
C MET A 169 -2.22 -4.40 -3.40
N GLU A 170 -1.25 -4.95 -4.14
CA GLU A 170 -1.18 -6.36 -4.49
C GLU A 170 0.21 -6.94 -4.22
N ASP A 171 0.26 -8.13 -3.61
CA ASP A 171 1.51 -8.88 -3.37
C ASP A 171 2.59 -8.02 -2.67
N SER A 172 2.17 -7.16 -1.74
CA SER A 172 3.00 -6.12 -1.11
C SER A 172 3.16 -6.34 0.39
N GLU A 173 4.11 -5.64 1.02
CA GLU A 173 4.40 -5.78 2.44
C GLU A 173 4.25 -4.44 3.17
N ILE A 174 3.60 -4.42 4.33
CA ILE A 174 3.46 -3.21 5.15
C ILE A 174 3.83 -3.56 6.59
N HIS A 175 4.83 -2.86 7.11
CA HIS A 175 5.33 -3.03 8.47
C HIS A 175 4.98 -1.82 9.32
N GLY A 176 4.62 -2.06 10.57
CA GLY A 176 4.42 -0.97 11.52
C GLY A 176 3.95 -1.40 12.90
N THR A 177 3.73 -0.42 13.78
CA THR A 177 3.30 -0.66 15.17
C THR A 177 1.81 -0.41 15.34
N VAL A 178 1.42 0.82 15.70
CA VAL A 178 0.01 1.21 15.85
C VAL A 178 -0.43 2.01 14.63
N ASP A 179 -1.68 1.83 14.23
CA ASP A 179 -2.37 2.60 13.20
C ASP A 179 -1.58 2.71 11.89
N PHE A 180 -0.72 1.74 11.58
CA PHE A 180 0.24 1.87 10.51
C PHE A 180 -0.38 1.78 9.11
N ILE A 181 -1.67 1.45 9.03
CA ILE A 181 -2.51 1.62 7.84
C ILE A 181 -3.67 2.53 8.21
N CYS A 182 -3.61 3.81 7.85
CA CYS A 182 -4.55 4.81 8.36
C CYS A 182 -5.06 5.76 7.29
N GLY A 183 -6.22 6.37 7.59
CA GLY A 183 -6.83 7.40 6.74
C GLY A 183 -8.11 6.95 6.05
N ALA A 184 -8.44 7.61 4.95
CA ALA A 184 -9.73 7.56 4.29
C ALA A 184 -9.69 6.81 2.95
N GLY A 185 -10.82 6.80 2.24
CA GLY A 185 -10.93 6.17 0.93
C GLY A 185 -11.33 4.70 0.94
N ASP A 186 -11.61 4.17 -0.25
CA ASP A 186 -11.73 2.75 -0.51
C ASP A 186 -10.35 2.19 -0.89
N VAL A 187 -9.75 1.41 -0.01
CA VAL A 187 -8.41 0.83 -0.22
C VAL A 187 -8.48 -0.68 -0.13
N TYR A 188 -7.97 -1.36 -1.15
CA TYR A 188 -8.02 -2.81 -1.25
C TYR A 188 -6.61 -3.40 -1.21
N PHE A 189 -6.33 -4.17 -0.18
CA PHE A 189 -5.09 -4.92 0.05
C PHE A 189 -5.33 -6.38 -0.34
N ASN A 190 -4.65 -6.83 -1.38
CA ASN A 190 -4.86 -8.16 -1.97
C ASN A 190 -3.56 -8.97 -1.87
N ARG A 191 -3.58 -10.07 -1.12
CA ARG A 191 -2.39 -10.91 -0.89
C ARG A 191 -1.20 -10.13 -0.33
N CYS A 192 -1.47 -9.20 0.56
CA CYS A 192 -0.41 -8.44 1.23
C CYS A 192 0.07 -9.19 2.47
N LEU A 193 1.35 -9.04 2.78
CA LEU A 193 1.92 -9.37 4.07
C LEU A 193 1.85 -8.14 4.97
N ILE A 194 1.24 -8.30 6.13
CA ILE A 194 1.03 -7.27 7.13
C ILE A 194 1.83 -7.65 8.36
N VAL A 195 2.85 -6.86 8.70
CA VAL A 195 3.80 -7.20 9.77
C VAL A 195 3.66 -6.20 10.90
N THR A 196 3.34 -6.69 12.10
CA THR A 196 3.36 -5.86 13.30
C THR A 196 4.74 -5.90 13.94
N GLU A 197 5.35 -4.72 14.01
CA GLU A 197 6.65 -4.48 14.64
C GLU A 197 6.52 -4.30 16.14
N LYS A 198 7.65 -4.37 16.85
CA LYS A 198 7.71 -4.13 18.29
C LYS A 198 7.18 -2.74 18.65
N ARG A 199 6.14 -2.70 19.51
CA ARG A 199 5.59 -1.45 20.03
C ARG A 199 6.56 -0.76 20.99
N ASN A 200 7.16 -1.54 21.89
CA ASN A 200 8.20 -1.10 22.83
C ASN A 200 9.46 -1.95 22.59
N GLU A 201 10.63 -1.43 22.95
CA GLU A 201 11.91 -2.14 22.75
C GLU A 201 11.94 -3.52 23.41
N ASP A 202 11.31 -3.64 24.58
CA ASP A 202 11.16 -4.88 25.35
C ASP A 202 10.15 -5.88 24.75
N GLY A 203 9.48 -5.50 23.65
CA GLY A 203 8.48 -6.32 22.98
C GLY A 203 7.07 -6.23 23.55
N THR A 204 6.86 -5.46 24.61
CA THR A 204 5.54 -5.27 25.21
C THR A 204 4.71 -4.26 24.40
N GLY A 205 3.43 -4.17 24.76
CA GLY A 205 2.47 -3.25 24.15
C GLY A 205 1.34 -3.96 23.42
N LYS A 206 0.51 -3.16 22.77
CA LYS A 206 -0.57 -3.64 21.89
C LYS A 206 -0.56 -2.80 20.63
N ASN A 207 -0.56 -3.48 19.50
CA ASN A 207 -0.66 -2.87 18.19
C ASN A 207 -2.11 -2.91 17.70
N VAL A 208 -2.48 -1.95 16.87
CA VAL A 208 -3.70 -2.02 16.07
C VAL A 208 -3.27 -1.74 14.65
N ILE A 209 -3.62 -2.62 13.72
CA ILE A 209 -3.09 -2.54 12.36
C ILE A 209 -3.68 -1.33 11.63
N ALA A 210 -4.99 -1.27 11.54
CA ALA A 210 -5.68 -0.27 10.73
C ALA A 210 -6.40 0.80 11.57
N ALA A 211 -6.32 2.05 11.11
CA ALA A 211 -7.06 3.18 11.65
C ALA A 211 -7.87 3.89 10.54
N PRO A 212 -8.94 3.24 10.03
CA PRO A 212 -9.78 3.80 8.97
C PRO A 212 -10.58 5.02 9.45
N ARG A 213 -10.67 6.00 8.55
CA ARG A 213 -11.47 7.24 8.59
C ARG A 213 -12.30 7.32 7.31
N THR A 214 -13.23 6.38 7.14
CA THR A 214 -13.87 6.10 5.85
C THR A 214 -15.38 6.38 5.86
N SER A 215 -15.79 7.44 6.57
CA SER A 215 -17.21 7.79 6.73
C SER A 215 -17.93 8.04 5.40
N THR A 216 -17.21 8.57 4.42
CA THR A 216 -17.71 8.98 3.10
C THR A 216 -17.72 7.87 2.06
N THR A 217 -17.04 6.75 2.31
CA THR A 217 -16.90 5.68 1.33
C THR A 217 -17.72 4.45 1.66
N LYS A 218 -18.00 3.65 0.63
CA LYS A 218 -18.90 2.51 0.76
C LYS A 218 -18.22 1.30 1.39
N TRP A 219 -16.94 1.08 1.09
CA TRP A 219 -16.25 -0.17 1.43
C TRP A 219 -15.18 0.04 2.50
N GLY A 220 -14.54 1.22 2.52
CA GLY A 220 -13.43 1.54 3.38
C GLY A 220 -12.22 0.67 3.07
N TYR A 221 -11.60 0.12 4.12
CA TYR A 221 -10.45 -0.78 3.93
C TYR A 221 -10.89 -2.22 3.77
N VAL A 222 -10.32 -2.90 2.77
CA VAL A 222 -10.59 -4.31 2.49
C VAL A 222 -9.26 -5.04 2.40
N PHE A 223 -9.03 -5.97 3.33
CA PHE A 223 -7.90 -6.88 3.33
C PHE A 223 -8.41 -8.24 2.87
N ASP A 224 -7.94 -8.73 1.73
CA ASP A 224 -8.35 -10.02 1.19
C ASP A 224 -7.13 -10.90 0.88
N HIS A 225 -7.19 -12.15 1.34
CA HIS A 225 -6.09 -13.12 1.22
C HIS A 225 -4.75 -12.63 1.79
N CYS A 226 -4.80 -11.70 2.76
CA CYS A 226 -3.60 -11.17 3.39
C CYS A 226 -3.05 -12.13 4.45
N THR A 227 -1.75 -12.04 4.71
CA THR A 227 -1.11 -12.74 5.83
C THR A 227 -0.72 -11.72 6.89
N VAL A 228 -0.98 -12.00 8.16
CA VAL A 228 -0.55 -11.20 9.30
C VAL A 228 0.54 -11.94 10.07
N ARG A 229 1.71 -11.33 10.19
CA ARG A 229 2.81 -11.76 11.04
C ARG A 229 2.92 -10.82 12.23
N ASN A 230 2.95 -11.38 13.44
CA ASN A 230 3.11 -10.61 14.67
C ASN A 230 4.10 -11.30 15.61
N ASP A 231 5.27 -10.69 15.79
CA ASP A 231 6.36 -11.40 16.43
C ASP A 231 6.42 -11.22 17.95
N VAL A 232 5.70 -10.25 18.54
CA VAL A 232 6.06 -9.82 19.92
C VAL A 232 4.90 -9.39 20.83
N SER A 233 3.94 -8.60 20.35
CA SER A 233 2.90 -7.97 21.19
C SER A 233 1.49 -8.54 20.97
N LEU A 234 0.49 -8.09 21.74
CA LEU A 234 -0.91 -8.28 21.33
C LEU A 234 -1.22 -7.41 20.12
N PHE A 235 -2.19 -7.81 19.30
CA PHE A 235 -2.66 -6.98 18.20
C PHE A 235 -4.16 -7.08 17.94
N GLY A 236 -4.72 -6.04 17.32
CA GLY A 236 -6.08 -6.01 16.76
C GLY A 236 -6.07 -5.57 15.30
N PHE A 237 -7.10 -5.97 14.56
CA PHE A 237 -7.24 -5.69 13.14
C PHE A 237 -7.46 -4.21 12.83
N ALA A 238 -8.36 -3.55 13.56
CA ALA A 238 -8.66 -2.14 13.35
C ALA A 238 -9.19 -1.45 14.60
N ARG A 239 -9.05 -0.12 14.63
CA ARG A 239 -9.77 0.80 15.50
C ARG A 239 -10.29 2.00 14.71
N GLY A 240 -11.43 2.53 15.12
CA GLY A 240 -12.07 3.64 14.41
C GLY A 240 -11.34 4.97 14.56
N TRP A 241 -10.88 5.53 13.43
CA TRP A 241 -10.42 6.91 13.38
C TRP A 241 -11.55 7.82 12.87
N HIS A 242 -12.09 8.66 13.76
CA HIS A 242 -13.31 9.45 13.53
C HIS A 242 -14.59 8.61 13.40
N THR A 243 -15.55 9.06 12.60
CA THR A 243 -16.93 8.62 12.59
C THR A 243 -17.17 7.58 11.51
N HIS A 244 -18.06 6.61 11.77
CA HIS A 244 -18.49 5.57 10.81
C HIS A 244 -17.36 4.89 10.00
N PRO A 245 -16.29 4.43 10.65
CA PRO A 245 -15.18 3.78 9.95
C PRO A 245 -15.57 2.37 9.48
N ARG A 246 -15.05 1.96 8.31
CA ARG A 246 -15.33 0.68 7.65
C ARG A 246 -14.06 -0.09 7.39
N CYS A 247 -14.04 -1.37 7.77
CA CYS A 247 -12.90 -2.25 7.57
C CYS A 247 -13.34 -3.71 7.47
N ALA A 248 -12.88 -4.43 6.45
CA ALA A 248 -13.16 -5.85 6.25
C ALA A 248 -11.87 -6.65 6.13
N TRP A 249 -11.76 -7.74 6.88
CA TRP A 249 -10.67 -8.71 6.85
C TRP A 249 -11.19 -10.05 6.36
N LEU A 250 -10.74 -10.48 5.19
CA LEU A 250 -11.30 -11.62 4.46
C LEU A 250 -10.18 -12.60 4.12
N ASN A 251 -10.45 -13.89 4.31
CA ASN A 251 -9.53 -14.97 3.93
C ASN A 251 -8.11 -14.76 4.49
N THR A 252 -8.00 -14.20 5.70
CA THR A 252 -6.73 -13.74 6.28
C THR A 252 -6.01 -14.90 6.95
N THR A 253 -4.72 -15.07 6.69
CA THR A 253 -3.88 -16.05 7.41
C THR A 253 -3.15 -15.36 8.55
N LEU A 254 -3.21 -15.90 9.77
CA LEU A 254 -2.43 -15.43 10.91
C LEU A 254 -1.29 -16.40 11.19
N GLU A 255 -0.06 -15.93 11.15
CA GLU A 255 1.10 -16.75 11.54
C GLU A 255 1.16 -16.97 13.06
N THR A 256 0.61 -16.04 13.85
CA THR A 256 0.58 -16.09 15.31
C THR A 256 -0.82 -15.78 15.88
N PRO A 257 -1.79 -16.68 15.70
CA PRO A 257 -3.20 -16.41 16.04
C PRO A 257 -3.44 -16.15 17.53
N GLY A 258 -2.62 -16.72 18.43
CA GLY A 258 -2.75 -16.56 19.88
C GLY A 258 -2.48 -15.14 20.42
N LYS A 259 -2.02 -14.21 19.57
CA LYS A 259 -1.77 -12.81 19.93
C LYS A 259 -2.86 -11.84 19.47
N LEU A 260 -3.81 -12.32 18.67
CA LEU A 260 -4.97 -11.53 18.26
C LEU A 260 -5.91 -11.34 19.46
N ILE A 261 -6.31 -10.10 19.74
CA ILE A 261 -7.25 -9.82 20.83
C ILE A 261 -8.59 -10.55 20.61
N PRO A 262 -9.28 -11.00 21.68
CA PRO A 262 -10.52 -11.76 21.55
C PRO A 262 -11.63 -11.01 20.80
N THR A 263 -11.71 -9.69 20.96
CA THR A 263 -12.67 -8.84 20.25
C THR A 263 -12.35 -8.65 18.77
N ARG A 264 -11.15 -9.05 18.32
CA ARG A 264 -10.59 -8.88 16.96
C ARG A 264 -10.31 -7.43 16.58
N PHE A 265 -11.23 -6.55 16.90
CA PHE A 265 -11.17 -5.11 16.71
C PHE A 265 -11.06 -4.41 18.07
N GLU A 266 -10.41 -3.26 18.11
CA GLU A 266 -10.23 -2.48 19.34
C GLU A 266 -11.49 -1.67 19.65
N PRO A 267 -12.17 -1.95 20.78
CA PRO A 267 -13.43 -1.28 21.09
C PRO A 267 -13.27 0.05 21.85
N GLN A 268 -12.06 0.40 22.29
CA GLN A 268 -11.77 1.58 23.10
C GLN A 268 -10.89 2.60 22.38
N GLY A 269 -10.88 3.84 22.87
CA GLY A 269 -10.08 4.93 22.28
C GLY A 269 -10.55 5.35 20.88
N ILE A 270 -11.79 5.00 20.54
CA ILE A 270 -12.47 5.30 19.28
C ILE A 270 -13.35 6.55 19.41
N ARG A 271 -13.81 7.08 18.27
CA ARG A 271 -14.60 8.33 18.20
C ARG A 271 -16.06 8.15 17.76
N SER A 272 -16.47 6.92 17.46
CA SER A 272 -17.84 6.59 17.08
C SER A 272 -18.16 5.18 17.55
N VAL A 273 -19.40 4.93 17.95
CA VAL A 273 -19.90 3.59 18.27
C VAL A 273 -20.29 2.79 17.02
N ASP A 274 -20.42 3.48 15.88
CA ASP A 274 -20.88 2.93 14.60
C ASP A 274 -19.71 2.42 13.74
N ASN A 275 -18.86 1.56 14.31
CA ASN A 275 -17.75 0.95 13.59
C ASN A 275 -18.24 -0.25 12.77
N GLU A 276 -18.11 -0.17 11.46
CA GLU A 276 -18.46 -1.25 10.54
C GLU A 276 -17.22 -2.11 10.26
N PHE A 277 -16.86 -2.91 11.26
CA PHE A 277 -15.68 -3.77 11.23
C PHE A 277 -16.08 -5.24 11.16
N PHE A 278 -15.49 -5.96 10.21
CA PHE A 278 -15.89 -7.32 9.93
C PHE A 278 -14.71 -8.23 9.61
N GLU A 279 -14.77 -9.47 10.07
CA GLU A 279 -13.90 -10.56 9.63
C GLU A 279 -14.69 -11.67 8.93
N TYR A 280 -14.01 -12.41 8.06
CA TYR A 280 -14.50 -13.65 7.47
C TYR A 280 -13.34 -14.57 7.12
N HIS A 281 -13.44 -15.84 7.51
CA HIS A 281 -12.51 -16.89 7.09
C HIS A 281 -11.04 -16.57 7.41
N THR A 282 -10.80 -15.99 8.59
CA THR A 282 -9.49 -15.91 9.21
C THR A 282 -9.02 -17.33 9.55
N MET A 283 -7.77 -17.65 9.22
CA MET A 283 -7.16 -18.96 9.39
C MET A 283 -5.85 -18.85 10.19
N ASP A 284 -5.44 -19.94 10.83
CA ASP A 284 -4.05 -20.10 11.30
C ASP A 284 -3.11 -20.46 10.13
N ALA A 285 -1.81 -20.60 10.41
CA ALA A 285 -0.78 -20.90 9.41
C ALA A 285 -0.97 -22.28 8.75
N GLU A 286 -1.65 -23.20 9.42
CA GLU A 286 -1.99 -24.54 8.93
C GLU A 286 -3.25 -24.56 8.06
N GLY A 287 -3.96 -23.43 7.95
CA GLY A 287 -5.18 -23.28 7.15
C GLY A 287 -6.47 -23.66 7.88
N ASN A 288 -6.43 -23.87 9.20
CA ASN A 288 -7.65 -24.09 9.98
C ASN A 288 -8.36 -22.76 10.19
N VAL A 289 -9.67 -22.73 9.93
CA VAL A 289 -10.50 -21.54 10.15
C VAL A 289 -10.66 -21.28 11.65
N ILE A 290 -10.30 -20.08 12.08
CA ILE A 290 -10.37 -19.59 13.47
C ILE A 290 -11.35 -18.43 13.66
N THR A 291 -11.96 -17.93 12.57
CA THR A 291 -13.11 -17.04 12.68
C THR A 291 -14.24 -17.76 13.45
N PRO A 292 -14.73 -17.20 14.56
CA PRO A 292 -15.82 -17.80 15.31
C PRO A 292 -17.13 -17.71 14.50
N SER A 293 -18.14 -18.50 14.87
CA SER A 293 -19.46 -18.42 14.21
C SER A 293 -20.19 -17.09 14.45
N SER A 294 -19.81 -16.36 15.50
CA SER A 294 -20.31 -15.03 15.87
C SER A 294 -19.29 -14.36 16.79
N ASN A 295 -19.16 -13.05 16.67
CA ASN A 295 -18.37 -12.22 17.59
C ASN A 295 -19.02 -10.83 17.71
N VAL A 296 -19.86 -10.67 18.73
CA VAL A 296 -20.54 -9.40 19.01
C VAL A 296 -19.66 -8.51 19.87
N VAL A 297 -19.21 -7.39 19.31
CA VAL A 297 -18.33 -6.43 19.99
C VAL A 297 -19.15 -5.24 20.48
N LYS A 298 -18.91 -4.83 21.74
CA LYS A 298 -19.45 -3.61 22.32
C LYS A 298 -18.49 -2.45 22.08
N PHE A 299 -18.84 -1.53 21.19
CA PHE A 299 -18.14 -0.27 20.99
C PHE A 299 -18.69 0.79 21.94
N VAL A 300 -17.80 1.55 22.59
CA VAL A 300 -18.18 2.53 23.63
C VAL A 300 -17.49 3.87 23.36
N VAL A 301 -18.27 4.95 23.37
CA VAL A 301 -17.76 6.33 23.31
C VAL A 301 -18.51 7.16 24.33
N ASN A 302 -17.80 7.66 25.35
CA ASN A 302 -18.42 8.30 26.51
C ASN A 302 -19.51 7.39 27.11
N ASP A 303 -20.75 7.88 27.22
CA ASP A 303 -21.89 7.13 27.76
C ASP A 303 -22.68 6.34 26.69
N ASP A 304 -22.33 6.49 25.40
CA ASP A 304 -23.00 5.79 24.31
C ASP A 304 -22.32 4.45 24.01
N CYS A 305 -23.11 3.44 23.62
CA CYS A 305 -22.59 2.15 23.21
C CYS A 305 -23.44 1.45 22.17
N ARG A 306 -22.78 0.68 21.30
CA ARG A 306 -23.42 -0.15 20.29
C ARG A 306 -22.81 -1.55 20.27
N TYR A 307 -23.66 -2.56 20.14
CA TYR A 307 -23.25 -3.94 19.91
C TYR A 307 -23.32 -4.22 18.41
N ILE A 308 -22.24 -4.75 17.86
CA ILE A 308 -22.12 -5.02 16.42
C ILE A 308 -21.63 -6.46 16.24
N GLU A 309 -22.33 -7.23 15.42
CA GLU A 309 -21.82 -8.51 14.92
C GLU A 309 -20.67 -8.22 13.96
N THR A 310 -19.49 -8.75 14.26
CA THR A 310 -18.26 -8.48 13.51
C THR A 310 -17.82 -9.67 12.64
N VAL A 311 -18.62 -10.73 12.55
CA VAL A 311 -18.39 -11.84 11.64
C VAL A 311 -19.36 -11.75 10.46
N PHE A 312 -18.83 -11.68 9.24
CA PHE A 312 -19.67 -11.77 8.05
C PHE A 312 -20.19 -13.18 7.81
N SER A 313 -21.38 -13.27 7.23
CA SER A 313 -21.79 -14.45 6.48
C SER A 313 -21.02 -14.56 5.14
N GLU A 314 -20.96 -15.77 4.57
CA GLU A 314 -20.39 -16.00 3.24
C GLU A 314 -21.00 -15.06 2.17
N LYS A 315 -22.31 -14.85 2.22
CA LYS A 315 -23.03 -13.96 1.27
C LYS A 315 -22.62 -12.49 1.41
N GLU A 316 -22.25 -12.05 2.61
CA GLU A 316 -21.78 -10.69 2.85
C GLU A 316 -20.33 -10.54 2.40
N ALA A 317 -19.47 -11.48 2.80
CA ALA A 317 -18.06 -11.52 2.39
C ALA A 317 -17.91 -11.57 0.86
N ALA A 318 -18.74 -12.35 0.16
CA ALA A 318 -18.73 -12.46 -1.30
C ALA A 318 -19.00 -11.14 -2.05
N LYS A 319 -19.50 -10.10 -1.37
CA LYS A 319 -19.70 -8.78 -1.97
C LYS A 319 -18.39 -8.00 -2.13
N TYR A 320 -17.37 -8.30 -1.34
CA TYR A 320 -16.10 -7.55 -1.25
C TYR A 320 -15.07 -7.97 -2.31
N THR A 321 -15.50 -8.18 -3.56
CA THR A 321 -14.57 -8.44 -4.66
C THR A 321 -13.97 -7.13 -5.20
N VAL A 322 -12.75 -7.18 -5.76
CA VAL A 322 -12.14 -6.01 -6.43
C VAL A 322 -13.09 -5.35 -7.45
N LYS A 323 -13.88 -6.14 -8.18
CA LYS A 323 -14.85 -5.63 -9.16
C LYS A 323 -15.99 -4.85 -8.49
N ASN A 324 -16.46 -5.27 -7.33
CA ASN A 324 -17.56 -4.59 -6.64
C ASN A 324 -17.08 -3.36 -5.86
N VAL A 325 -15.87 -3.42 -5.30
CA VAL A 325 -15.22 -2.27 -4.66
C VAL A 325 -14.89 -1.22 -5.70
N PHE A 326 -14.31 -1.63 -6.83
CA PHE A 326 -13.96 -0.74 -7.93
C PHE A 326 -14.67 -1.14 -9.24
N PRO A 327 -15.94 -0.74 -9.45
CA PRO A 327 -16.72 -1.15 -10.62
C PRO A 327 -16.22 -0.57 -11.93
N LYS A 328 -15.67 0.66 -11.88
CA LYS A 328 -15.19 1.41 -13.06
C LYS A 328 -13.67 1.33 -13.22
N TRP A 329 -12.94 1.27 -12.11
CA TRP A 329 -11.49 1.19 -12.08
C TRP A 329 -11.09 -0.27 -11.85
N ARG A 330 -10.41 -0.91 -12.80
CA ARG A 330 -10.05 -2.35 -12.74
C ARG A 330 -8.57 -2.53 -12.43
N PRO A 331 -8.10 -2.22 -11.20
CA PRO A 331 -6.68 -2.23 -10.88
C PRO A 331 -6.07 -3.62 -11.00
N ASP A 332 -6.82 -4.69 -10.69
CA ASP A 332 -6.45 -6.09 -10.87
C ASP A 332 -6.05 -6.42 -12.33
N LYS A 333 -6.77 -5.86 -13.30
CA LYS A 333 -6.45 -6.03 -14.72
C LYS A 333 -5.29 -5.13 -15.13
N LYS A 334 -5.23 -3.92 -14.58
CA LYS A 334 -4.18 -2.93 -14.88
C LYS A 334 -2.81 -3.43 -14.41
N THR A 335 -2.69 -4.00 -13.21
CA THR A 335 -1.44 -4.62 -12.73
C THR A 335 -0.98 -5.72 -13.67
N ARG A 336 -1.85 -6.70 -14.01
CA ARG A 336 -1.51 -7.79 -14.94
C ARG A 336 -1.07 -7.31 -16.32
N HIS A 337 -1.65 -6.23 -16.82
CA HIS A 337 -1.26 -5.65 -18.11
C HIS A 337 0.15 -5.01 -18.04
N LEU A 338 0.39 -4.22 -17.00
CA LEU A 338 1.66 -3.49 -16.81
C LEU A 338 2.84 -4.42 -16.56
N GLU A 339 2.64 -5.57 -15.93
CA GLU A 339 3.71 -6.54 -15.66
C GLU A 339 4.51 -6.92 -16.91
N LYS A 340 3.84 -7.13 -18.04
CA LYS A 340 4.52 -7.49 -19.29
C LYS A 340 5.37 -6.34 -19.82
N GLN A 341 4.93 -5.09 -19.64
CA GLN A 341 5.67 -3.91 -20.05
C GLN A 341 6.89 -3.71 -19.14
N ILE A 342 6.69 -3.84 -17.83
CA ILE A 342 7.75 -3.69 -16.83
C ILE A 342 8.82 -4.76 -16.97
N ALA A 343 8.46 -6.02 -17.21
CA ALA A 343 9.43 -7.09 -17.47
C ALA A 343 10.33 -6.79 -18.69
N ARG A 344 9.80 -6.11 -19.72
CA ARG A 344 10.59 -5.69 -20.88
C ARG A 344 11.55 -4.55 -20.53
N ILE A 345 11.07 -3.54 -19.80
CA ILE A 345 11.90 -2.43 -19.30
C ILE A 345 13.09 -2.97 -18.49
N LYS A 346 12.83 -3.87 -17.53
CA LYS A 346 13.88 -4.52 -16.72
C LYS A 346 14.89 -5.26 -17.58
N LYS A 347 14.41 -6.10 -18.51
CA LYS A 347 15.28 -6.87 -19.40
C LYS A 347 16.14 -5.97 -20.31
N GLN A 348 15.62 -4.83 -20.73
CA GLN A 348 16.37 -3.89 -21.55
C GLN A 348 17.48 -3.21 -20.76
N TYR A 349 17.19 -2.73 -19.55
CA TYR A 349 18.20 -2.12 -18.68
C TYR A 349 19.36 -3.08 -18.38
N LEU A 350 19.06 -4.33 -18.03
CA LEU A 350 20.08 -5.35 -17.75
C LEU A 350 20.98 -5.67 -18.95
N LYS A 351 20.50 -5.48 -20.18
CA LYS A 351 21.32 -5.67 -21.39
C LYS A 351 22.27 -4.52 -21.67
N THR A 352 21.95 -3.32 -21.22
CA THR A 352 22.77 -2.11 -21.42
C THR A 352 23.75 -1.87 -20.27
N ALA A 353 23.54 -2.52 -19.12
CA ALA A 353 24.40 -2.44 -17.95
C ALA A 353 25.56 -3.47 -17.96
N LEU A 354 25.48 -4.47 -18.85
CA LEU A 354 26.55 -5.42 -19.19
C LEU A 354 27.33 -4.91 -20.40
#